data_AF-A0A7X8IZY1-F1
#
_entry.id   AF-A0A7X8IZY1-F1
#
_cell.length_a   1.000
_cell.length_b   1.000
_cell.length_c   1.000
_cell.angle_alpha   90.00
_cell.angle_beta   90.00
_cell.angle_gamma   90.00
#
_symmetry.space_group_name_H-M   'P 1'
#
loop_
_entity.id
_entity.type
_entity.pdbx_description
1 polymer ?
#
loop_
_entity_poly.entity_id
_entity_poly.type
_entity_poly.pdbx_seq_one_letter_code
_entity_poly.pdbx_strand_id
1 'polypeptide(L)'
;MEELLRCKLKEANKFKELTQRINELSIKTEHVNVDSLIEERQGIIDNIDKINLTIKEEKSKEDYVETEEIKRINKEISRVFVKAYEIDNQIRKNINNELKTIKKILNHPDANTMFNIKI
;
A
#
# COMPACT_ATOMS: atom_id res chain seq x y z
N MET A 1 -8.58 -22.07 -12.40
CA MET A 1 -7.96 -20.75 -12.73
C MET A 1 -8.82 -19.54 -12.35
N GLU A 2 -10.05 -19.40 -12.86
CA GLU A 2 -10.86 -18.18 -12.61
C GLU A 2 -11.11 -17.91 -11.13
N GLU A 3 -11.42 -18.96 -10.35
CA GLU A 3 -11.61 -18.86 -8.90
C GLU A 3 -10.33 -18.37 -8.20
N LEU A 4 -9.16 -18.90 -8.55
CA LEU A 4 -7.86 -18.42 -8.03
C LEU A 4 -7.65 -16.94 -8.31
N LEU A 5 -8.00 -16.48 -9.53
CA LEU A 5 -7.92 -15.07 -9.87
C LEU A 5 -8.92 -14.21 -9.10
N ARG A 6 -10.15 -14.70 -8.86
CA ARG A 6 -11.12 -14.00 -8.01
C ARG A 6 -10.64 -13.89 -6.56
N CYS A 7 -10.01 -14.95 -6.04
CA CYS A 7 -9.36 -14.91 -4.72
C CYS A 7 -8.22 -13.87 -4.70
N LYS A 8 -7.36 -13.86 -5.72
CA LYS A 8 -6.30 -12.84 -5.86
C LYS A 8 -6.86 -11.42 -5.94
N LEU A 9 -7.94 -11.22 -6.70
CA LEU A 9 -8.61 -9.92 -6.82
C LEU A 9 -9.19 -9.44 -5.48
N LYS A 10 -9.74 -10.35 -4.67
CA LYS A 10 -10.22 -10.04 -3.32
C LYS A 10 -9.07 -9.57 -2.43
N GLU A 11 -7.96 -10.29 -2.40
CA GLU A 11 -6.78 -9.88 -1.61
C GLU A 11 -6.16 -8.57 -2.14
N ALA A 12 -6.11 -8.37 -3.45
CA ALA A 12 -5.65 -7.11 -4.04
C ALA A 12 -6.54 -5.92 -3.63
N ASN A 13 -7.86 -6.09 -3.55
CA ASN A 13 -8.75 -5.04 -3.08
C ASN A 13 -8.54 -4.72 -1.60
N LYS A 14 -8.40 -5.73 -0.74
CA LYS A 14 -8.04 -5.51 0.67
C LYS A 14 -6.70 -4.79 0.82
N PHE A 15 -5.70 -5.16 0.02
CA PHE A 15 -4.39 -4.50 -0.02
C PHE A 15 -4.53 -3.00 -0.34
N LYS A 16 -5.32 -2.66 -1.37
CA LYS A 16 -5.60 -1.27 -1.75
C LYS A 16 -6.37 -0.53 -0.64
N GLU A 17 -7.35 -1.17 -0.01
CA GLU A 17 -8.13 -0.58 1.10
C GLU A 17 -7.24 -0.29 2.32
N LEU A 18 -6.35 -1.20 2.71
CA LEU A 18 -5.36 -0.93 3.75
C LEU A 18 -4.41 0.20 3.37
N THR A 19 -3.95 0.23 2.11
CA THR A 19 -3.08 1.31 1.61
C THR A 19 -3.79 2.66 1.70
N GLN A 20 -5.08 2.71 1.39
CA GLN A 20 -5.91 3.91 1.53
C GLN A 20 -6.05 4.34 2.99
N ARG A 21 -6.31 3.40 3.90
CA ARG A 21 -6.38 3.68 5.34
C ARG A 21 -5.07 4.25 5.88
N ILE A 22 -3.93 3.68 5.51
CA ILE A 22 -2.61 4.19 5.89
C ILE A 22 -2.43 5.65 5.42
N ASN A 23 -2.90 5.98 4.21
CA ASN A 23 -2.80 7.33 3.66
C ASN A 23 -3.69 8.36 4.39
N GLU A 24 -4.79 7.92 4.99
CA GLU A 24 -5.71 8.77 5.75
C GLU A 24 -5.20 9.05 7.17
N LEU A 25 -4.31 8.22 7.70
CA LEU A 25 -3.72 8.38 9.03
C LEU A 25 -2.61 9.44 9.03
N SER A 26 -2.54 10.18 10.13
CA SER A 26 -1.43 11.07 10.40
C SER A 26 -0.27 10.31 11.03
N ILE A 27 0.81 10.14 10.27
CA ILE A 27 2.03 9.44 10.74
C ILE A 27 2.64 10.11 11.98
N LYS A 28 2.37 11.39 12.22
CA LYS A 28 2.83 12.11 13.43
C LYS A 28 2.13 11.64 14.71
N THR A 29 0.83 11.40 14.63
CA THR A 29 -0.04 11.21 15.80
C THR A 29 -0.52 9.77 15.94
N GLU A 30 -0.51 9.01 14.86
CA GLU A 30 -1.12 7.69 14.75
C GLU A 30 -0.10 6.62 14.30
N HIS A 31 1.19 6.83 14.58
CA HIS A 31 2.28 5.94 14.16
C HIS A 31 2.06 4.48 14.58
N VAL A 32 1.56 4.22 15.80
CA VAL A 32 1.23 2.85 16.26
C VAL A 32 0.17 2.18 15.37
N ASN A 33 -0.84 2.95 14.93
CA ASN A 33 -1.89 2.43 14.03
C ASN A 33 -1.30 2.18 12.63
N VAL A 34 -0.44 3.07 12.16
CA VAL A 34 0.26 2.91 10.88
C VAL A 34 1.13 1.65 10.89
N ASP A 35 1.91 1.41 11.94
CA ASP A 35 2.76 0.23 12.08
C ASP A 35 1.93 -1.07 12.06
N SER A 36 0.84 -1.11 12.83
CA SER A 36 -0.10 -2.25 12.83
C SER A 36 -0.70 -2.53 11.46
N LEU A 37 -1.13 -1.49 10.73
CA LEU A 37 -1.68 -1.64 9.37
C LEU A 37 -0.61 -2.07 8.35
N ILE A 38 0.66 -1.69 8.55
CA ILE A 38 1.78 -2.16 7.71
C ILE A 38 1.99 -3.67 7.92
N GLU A 39 1.93 -4.15 9.17
CA GLU A 39 2.02 -5.59 9.47
C GLU A 39 0.86 -6.37 8.85
N GLU A 40 -0.38 -5.87 8.99
CA GLU A 40 -1.56 -6.48 8.36
C GLU A 40 -1.39 -6.53 6.83
N ARG A 41 -0.90 -5.44 6.25
CA ARG A 41 -0.64 -5.35 4.81
C ARG A 41 0.42 -6.36 4.35
N GLN A 42 1.46 -6.62 5.15
CA GLN A 42 2.45 -7.66 4.86
C GLN A 42 1.80 -9.05 4.83
N GLY A 43 0.91 -9.35 5.77
CA GLY A 43 0.16 -10.62 5.75
C GLY A 43 -0.68 -10.81 4.48
N ILE A 44 -1.23 -9.73 3.90
CA ILE A 44 -1.93 -9.78 2.61
C ILE A 44 -0.97 -10.05 1.45
N ILE A 45 0.22 -9.43 1.45
CA ILE A 45 1.26 -9.70 0.44
C ILE A 45 1.61 -11.19 0.44
N ASP A 46 1.85 -11.76 1.62
CA ASP A 46 2.20 -13.18 1.76
C ASP A 46 1.10 -14.10 1.20
N ASN A 47 -0.17 -13.73 1.40
CA ASN A 47 -1.31 -14.46 0.82
C ASN A 47 -1.38 -14.33 -0.70
N ILE A 48 -1.15 -13.13 -1.24
CA ILE A 48 -1.09 -12.90 -2.69
C ILE A 48 0.04 -13.72 -3.30
N ASP A 49 1.20 -13.82 -2.65
CA ASP A 49 2.34 -14.58 -3.13
C ASP A 49 2.07 -16.08 -3.16
N LYS A 50 1.40 -16.63 -2.14
CA LYS A 50 0.91 -18.01 -2.18
C LYS A 50 -0.02 -18.25 -3.36
N ILE A 51 -0.99 -17.35 -3.60
CA ILE A 51 -1.91 -17.46 -4.73
C ILE A 51 -1.15 -17.36 -6.07
N ASN A 52 -0.12 -16.51 -6.15
CA ASN A 52 0.72 -16.37 -7.34
C ASN A 52 1.45 -17.67 -7.68
N LEU A 53 1.96 -18.39 -6.67
CA LEU A 53 2.58 -19.69 -6.86
C LEU A 53 1.59 -20.70 -7.44
N THR A 54 0.39 -20.82 -6.85
CA THR A 54 -0.66 -21.71 -7.37
C THR A 54 -1.11 -21.34 -8.78
N ILE A 55 -1.24 -20.04 -9.09
CA ILE A 55 -1.55 -19.57 -10.45
C ILE A 55 -0.44 -19.98 -11.42
N LYS A 56 0.82 -19.85 -11.04
CA LYS A 56 1.96 -20.22 -11.88
C LYS A 56 1.95 -21.72 -12.19
N GLU A 57 1.66 -22.56 -11.19
CA GLU A 57 1.48 -24.01 -11.36
C GLU A 57 0.32 -24.31 -12.32
N GLU A 58 -0.84 -23.68 -12.12
CA GLU A 58 -2.02 -23.88 -12.97
C GLU A 58 -1.75 -23.50 -14.43
N LYS A 59 -1.02 -22.40 -14.66
CA LYS A 59 -0.63 -21.94 -16.01
C LYS A 59 0.39 -22.85 -16.69
N SER A 60 1.09 -23.69 -15.94
CA SER A 60 2.11 -24.60 -16.47
C SER A 60 1.54 -25.94 -16.95
N LYS A 61 0.26 -26.20 -16.71
CA LYS A 61 -0.42 -27.41 -17.19
C LYS A 61 -0.65 -27.34 -18.71
N GLU A 62 -0.50 -28.47 -19.39
CA GLU A 62 -0.67 -28.56 -20.86
C GLU A 62 -2.09 -28.21 -21.34
N ASP A 63 -3.11 -28.41 -20.49
CA ASP A 63 -4.52 -28.14 -20.78
C ASP A 63 -4.94 -26.70 -20.43
N TYR A 64 -4.01 -25.85 -20.04
CA TYR A 64 -4.31 -24.47 -19.69
C TYR A 64 -4.78 -23.66 -20.91
N VAL A 65 -5.98 -23.09 -20.81
CA VAL A 65 -6.55 -22.17 -21.81
C VAL A 65 -6.84 -20.82 -21.16
N GLU A 66 -6.24 -19.76 -21.69
CA GLU A 66 -6.53 -18.38 -21.29
C GLU A 66 -7.83 -17.90 -21.95
N THR A 67 -8.91 -17.85 -21.16
CA THR A 67 -10.23 -17.34 -21.58
C THR A 67 -10.28 -15.80 -21.50
N GLU A 68 -11.27 -15.19 -22.16
CA GLU A 68 -11.50 -13.74 -22.05
C GLU A 68 -11.87 -13.31 -20.61
N GLU A 69 -12.51 -14.18 -19.84
CA GLU A 69 -12.78 -13.96 -18.42
C GLU A 69 -11.47 -13.85 -17.61
N ILE A 70 -10.55 -14.80 -17.81
CA ILE A 70 -9.24 -14.80 -17.15
C ILE A 70 -8.47 -13.52 -17.51
N LYS A 71 -8.44 -13.12 -18.78
CA LYS A 71 -7.83 -11.84 -19.22
C LYS A 71 -8.47 -10.64 -18.55
N ARG A 72 -9.81 -10.61 -18.43
CA ARG A 72 -10.54 -9.51 -17.81
C ARG A 72 -10.18 -9.38 -16.33
N ILE A 73 -10.19 -10.47 -15.58
CA ILE A 73 -9.85 -10.45 -14.15
C ILE A 73 -8.38 -10.05 -13.95
N ASN A 74 -7.45 -10.54 -14.78
CA ASN A 74 -6.04 -10.13 -14.72
C ASN A 74 -5.85 -8.62 -14.94
N LYS A 75 -6.59 -8.03 -15.90
CA LYS A 75 -6.58 -6.57 -16.10
C LYS A 75 -7.13 -5.83 -14.88
N GLU A 76 -8.17 -6.35 -14.25
CA GLU A 76 -8.76 -5.74 -13.05
C GLU A 76 -7.78 -5.76 -11.87
N ILE A 77 -7.15 -6.91 -11.59
CA ILE A 77 -6.10 -7.05 -10.57
C ILE A 77 -4.98 -6.04 -10.82
N SER A 78 -4.52 -5.92 -12.07
CA SER A 78 -3.45 -4.99 -12.44
C SER A 78 -3.84 -3.54 -12.14
N ARG A 79 -5.08 -3.13 -12.47
CA ARG A 79 -5.58 -1.79 -12.15
C ARG A 79 -5.66 -1.53 -10.64
N VAL A 80 -6.02 -2.52 -9.85
CA VAL A 80 -6.06 -2.41 -8.39
C VAL A 80 -4.66 -2.14 -7.83
N PHE A 81 -3.65 -2.88 -8.28
CA PHE A 81 -2.27 -2.64 -7.84
C PHE A 81 -1.70 -1.30 -8.30
N VAL A 82 -2.02 -0.84 -9.51
CA VAL A 82 -1.64 0.50 -9.98
C VAL A 82 -2.20 1.58 -9.06
N LYS A 83 -3.49 1.50 -8.70
CA LYS A 83 -4.09 2.45 -7.75
C LYS A 83 -3.43 2.41 -6.37
N ALA A 84 -3.13 1.22 -5.86
CA ALA A 84 -2.43 1.08 -4.58
C ALA A 84 -1.03 1.71 -4.64
N TYR A 85 -0.30 1.52 -5.74
CA TYR A 85 1.02 2.12 -5.96
C TYR A 85 0.97 3.66 -6.02
N GLU A 86 -0.06 4.23 -6.64
CA GLU A 86 -0.28 5.68 -6.65
C GLU A 86 -0.48 6.23 -5.23
N ILE A 87 -1.24 5.53 -4.38
CA ILE A 87 -1.43 5.89 -2.98
C ILE A 87 -0.12 5.78 -2.20
N ASP A 88 0.65 4.69 -2.37
CA ASP A 88 1.98 4.55 -1.75
C ASP A 88 2.92 5.70 -2.10
N ASN A 89 2.86 6.20 -3.33
CA ASN A 89 3.65 7.36 -3.74
C ASN A 89 3.24 8.63 -3.00
N GLN A 90 1.95 8.81 -2.71
CA GLN A 90 1.46 9.92 -1.89
C GLN A 90 1.94 9.79 -0.44
N ILE A 91 1.80 8.60 0.16
CA ILE A 91 2.31 8.30 1.51
C ILE A 91 3.80 8.63 1.61
N ARG A 92 4.62 8.14 0.66
CA ARG A 92 6.07 8.39 0.64
C ARG A 92 6.39 9.88 0.53
N LYS A 93 5.64 10.63 -0.30
CA LYS A 93 5.80 12.08 -0.43
C LYS A 93 5.48 12.78 0.90
N ASN A 94 4.41 12.39 1.58
CA ASN A 94 4.01 12.94 2.87
C ASN A 94 5.08 12.69 3.94
N ILE A 95 5.55 11.44 4.07
CA ILE A 95 6.66 11.08 4.98
C ILE A 95 7.89 11.93 4.72
N ASN A 96 8.32 12.03 3.45
CA ASN A 96 9.52 12.78 3.08
C ASN A 96 9.39 14.28 3.40
N ASN A 97 8.20 14.85 3.23
CA ASN A 97 7.94 16.24 3.60
C ASN A 97 8.04 16.44 5.12
N GLU A 98 7.50 15.50 5.90
CA GLU A 98 7.57 15.58 7.36
C GLU A 98 8.99 15.42 7.90
N LEU A 99 9.76 14.49 7.34
CA LEU A 99 11.18 14.33 7.67
C LEU A 99 11.98 15.60 7.35
N LYS A 100 11.69 16.27 6.23
CA LYS A 100 12.32 17.57 5.90
C LYS A 100 11.98 18.65 6.93
N THR A 101 10.72 18.72 7.36
CA THR A 101 10.28 19.68 8.40
C THR A 101 10.98 19.41 9.74
N ILE A 102 11.00 18.16 10.20
CA ILE A 102 11.68 17.76 11.44
C ILE A 102 13.18 18.08 11.36
N LYS A 103 13.83 17.74 10.25
CA LYS A 103 15.25 18.04 10.04
C LYS A 103 15.54 19.54 10.13
N LYS A 104 14.67 20.39 9.58
CA LYS A 104 14.80 21.85 9.67
C LYS A 104 14.70 22.34 11.11
N ILE A 105 13.74 21.82 11.89
CA ILE A 105 13.55 22.18 13.30
C ILE A 105 14.77 21.77 14.13
N LEU A 106 15.27 20.55 13.95
CA LEU A 106 16.42 20.03 14.71
C LEU A 106 17.72 20.77 14.37
N ASN A 107 17.92 21.18 13.12
CA ASN A 107 19.14 21.87 12.69
C ASN A 107 19.13 23.38 12.96
N HIS A 108 17.94 23.98 13.17
CA HIS A 108 17.79 25.41 13.47
C HIS A 108 16.75 25.62 14.58
N PRO A 109 17.05 25.22 15.83
CA PRO A 109 16.10 25.31 16.94
C PRO A 109 15.66 26.75 17.23
N ASP A 110 16.54 27.73 17.00
CA ASP A 110 16.28 29.15 17.30
C ASP A 110 15.32 29.86 16.32
N ALA A 111 15.01 29.25 15.17
CA ALA A 111 14.09 29.84 14.19
C ALA A 111 12.61 29.75 14.61
N ASN A 112 12.28 28.95 15.63
CA ASN A 112 10.93 28.81 16.17
C ASN A 112 10.71 29.62 17.47
N THR A 113 11.71 30.34 17.96
CA THR A 113 11.65 31.14 19.20
C THR A 113 11.28 32.60 18.89
N MET A 114 10.03 32.86 18.50
CA MET A 114 9.45 34.20 18.61
C MET A 114 8.09 34.14 19.30
N PHE A 115 8.10 33.88 20.61
CA PHE A 115 7.05 34.38 21.51
C PHE A 115 7.59 35.66 22.15
N ASN A 116 7.36 36.80 21.47
CA ASN A 116 7.48 38.11 22.10
C ASN A 116 6.37 38.24 23.15
N ILE A 117 6.67 37.90 24.40
CA ILE A 117 5.90 38.41 25.54
C ILE A 117 6.33 39.88 25.69
N LYS A 118 5.46 40.80 25.30
CA LYS A 118 5.56 42.20 25.77
C LYS A 118 5.10 42.23 27.22
N ILE A 119 6.01 42.56 28.12
CA ILE A 119 5.71 43.03 29.49
C ILE A 119 5.18 44.46 29.38
#